data_AF-A0A6L4X4E6-F1
#
_entry.id   AF-A0A6L4X4E6-F1
#
_cell.length_a   1.000
_cell.length_b   1.000
_cell.length_c   1.000
_cell.angle_alpha   90.00
_cell.angle_beta   90.00
_cell.angle_gamma   90.00
#
_symmetry.space_group_name_H-M   'P 1'
#
loop_
_entity.id
_entity.type
_entity.pdbx_description
1 polymer ?
#
loop_
_entity_poly.entity_id
_entity_poly.type
_entity_poly.pdbx_seq_one_letter_code
_entity_poly.pdbx_strand_id
1 'polypeptide(L)'
;MTGTVMAGTAVAARCMRTCAGKRKGGVMSAVSESVARRMTLGYLSEHYGCGLVPPFTANVTVTSLADDVRSVAPGALFVPRDGVDANMIEQAQERGAYAAVIPPTMRAACAACEIPLLVGDLDDRQLGAIAADMAGSPSSMLAVFAVTGGDADAIHANVRRVARLLHMLGNPVSVIDAAGSQSLERRLQLDYPLGILDVQRALAVCQEDGAAAVIVALDEATFRSGALSGVNVDVLGVDGMDSDPRKHDLGRAACGRYGFVMDKQTHLVGRTAESDQTAMQFPVEGDEGMADVKRASLAIAMVMAAGVRRSNIRNALRVSHDLSR
;
A
#
# COMPACT_ATOMS: atom_id res chain seq x y z
N MET A 1 25.67 5.93 -27.69
CA MET A 1 25.11 4.88 -26.80
C MET A 1 25.12 5.34 -25.33
N THR A 2 24.54 6.51 -25.00
CA THR A 2 24.65 7.10 -23.64
C THR A 2 23.36 7.83 -23.22
N GLY A 3 22.19 7.36 -23.68
CA GLY A 3 20.91 8.07 -23.47
C GLY A 3 19.86 7.40 -22.58
N THR A 4 20.07 6.16 -22.12
CA THR A 4 18.94 5.32 -21.64
C THR A 4 18.72 5.33 -20.12
N VAL A 5 19.60 5.94 -19.31
CA VAL A 5 19.56 5.77 -17.84
C VAL A 5 18.64 6.78 -17.10
N MET A 6 18.11 7.82 -17.78
CA MET A 6 17.42 8.93 -17.10
C MET A 6 15.88 8.80 -16.97
N ALA A 7 15.27 7.72 -17.46
CA ALA A 7 13.80 7.56 -17.42
C ALA A 7 13.29 6.84 -16.15
N GLY A 8 14.04 5.84 -15.65
CA GLY A 8 13.63 5.02 -14.50
C GLY A 8 13.59 5.78 -13.16
N THR A 9 14.22 6.94 -13.08
CA THR A 9 14.16 7.80 -11.88
C THR A 9 12.96 8.73 -11.86
N ALA A 10 12.16 8.85 -12.92
CA ALA A 10 11.18 9.92 -13.04
C ALA A 10 9.92 9.72 -12.18
N VAL A 11 9.45 8.48 -11.99
CA VAL A 11 8.28 8.19 -11.13
C VAL A 11 8.68 8.35 -9.66
N ALA A 12 9.77 7.70 -9.24
CA ALA A 12 10.30 7.80 -7.87
C ALA A 12 10.75 9.23 -7.51
N ALA A 13 11.46 9.93 -8.40
CA ALA A 13 11.97 11.27 -8.11
C ALA A 13 10.90 12.36 -8.19
N ARG A 14 9.67 12.08 -8.64
CA ARG A 14 8.55 13.03 -8.58
C ARG A 14 7.74 12.85 -7.30
N CYS A 15 7.53 11.62 -6.80
CA CYS A 15 6.98 11.38 -5.46
C CYS A 15 7.91 11.90 -4.35
N MET A 16 9.23 11.65 -4.43
CA MET A 16 10.16 12.09 -3.39
C MET A 16 10.43 13.61 -3.35
N ARG A 17 10.23 14.34 -4.46
CA ARG A 17 10.60 15.77 -4.54
C ARG A 17 9.63 16.72 -3.84
N THR A 18 8.46 16.26 -3.41
CA THR A 18 7.43 17.11 -2.79
C THR A 18 7.48 17.17 -1.25
N CYS A 19 8.33 16.38 -0.59
CA CYS A 19 8.55 16.47 0.87
C CYS A 19 9.56 17.56 1.28
N ALA A 20 10.31 18.14 0.34
CA ALA A 20 11.31 19.17 0.65
C ALA A 20 10.70 20.58 0.66
N GLY A 21 10.10 20.96 1.79
CA GLY A 21 9.77 22.36 2.07
C GLY A 21 11.01 23.25 1.96
N LYS A 22 10.90 24.33 1.17
CA LYS A 22 11.92 25.38 1.00
C LYS A 22 12.47 25.84 2.38
N ARG A 23 13.70 25.44 2.74
CA ARG A 23 14.55 26.19 3.67
C ARG A 23 15.79 26.67 2.92
N LYS A 24 15.93 27.99 2.85
CA LYS A 24 17.11 28.67 2.30
C LYS A 24 18.29 28.49 3.28
N GLY A 25 19.44 28.11 2.73
CA GLY A 25 20.77 28.53 3.19
C GLY A 25 21.26 27.96 4.52
N GLY A 26 22.13 26.95 4.44
CA GLY A 26 22.99 26.52 5.54
C GLY A 26 23.70 25.22 5.18
N VAL A 27 25.03 25.23 5.14
CA VAL A 27 25.84 24.00 5.06
C VAL A 27 25.58 23.23 6.36
N MET A 28 24.84 22.12 6.30
CA MET A 28 24.67 21.20 7.42
C MET A 28 24.84 19.77 6.91
N SER A 29 25.95 19.15 7.28
CA SER A 29 26.02 17.69 7.43
C SER A 29 25.16 17.34 8.63
N ALA A 30 23.89 17.03 8.40
CA ALA A 30 22.96 16.59 9.44
C ALA A 30 22.50 15.18 9.11
N VAL A 31 22.84 14.23 9.97
CA VAL A 31 22.15 12.94 10.03
C VAL A 31 20.84 13.23 10.73
N SER A 32 19.76 13.37 9.96
CA SER A 32 18.43 13.38 10.57
C SER A 32 18.17 11.97 11.05
N GLU A 33 17.96 11.82 12.36
CA GLU A 33 17.47 10.58 12.97
C GLU A 33 16.24 10.09 12.19
N SER A 34 16.42 9.15 11.27
CA SER A 34 15.40 8.13 11.02
C SER A 34 15.50 7.14 12.18
N VAL A 35 15.28 7.63 13.41
CA VAL A 35 15.14 6.77 14.57
C VAL A 35 13.84 6.03 14.31
N ALA A 36 13.97 4.73 14.04
CA ALA A 36 12.87 3.80 14.24
C ALA A 36 12.33 4.08 15.64
N ARG A 37 11.22 4.83 15.71
CA ARG A 37 10.67 5.32 16.96
C ARG A 37 10.32 4.07 17.74
N ARG A 38 10.96 3.85 18.89
CA ARG A 38 10.68 2.67 19.71
C ARG A 38 9.20 2.69 20.05
N MET A 39 8.46 1.70 19.55
CA MET A 39 7.04 1.56 19.81
C MET A 39 6.87 1.05 21.24
N THR A 40 6.58 1.94 22.16
CA THR A 40 6.36 1.60 23.58
C THR A 40 4.88 1.62 23.92
N LEU A 41 4.47 0.86 24.93
CA LEU A 41 3.07 0.88 25.39
C LEU A 41 2.65 2.27 25.89
N GLY A 42 3.57 3.01 26.50
CA GLY A 42 3.34 4.41 26.89
C GLY A 42 3.06 5.31 25.69
N TYR A 43 3.86 5.21 24.62
CA TYR A 43 3.60 5.94 23.37
C TYR A 43 2.21 5.63 22.80
N LEU A 44 1.84 4.34 22.74
CA LEU A 44 0.54 3.93 22.22
C LEU A 44 -0.61 4.46 23.07
N SER A 45 -0.47 4.37 24.40
CA SER A 45 -1.45 4.89 25.36
C SER A 45 -1.66 6.40 25.22
N GLU A 46 -0.57 7.18 25.18
CA GLU A 46 -0.62 8.65 25.08
C GLU A 46 -1.12 9.14 23.72
N HIS A 47 -0.69 8.49 22.63
CA HIS A 47 -0.96 8.99 21.27
C HIS A 47 -2.33 8.53 20.72
N TYR A 48 -2.79 7.33 21.10
CA TYR A 48 -4.04 6.76 20.59
C TYR A 48 -5.16 6.70 21.64
N GLY A 49 -4.91 7.17 22.87
CA GLY A 49 -5.93 7.32 23.90
C GLY A 49 -6.33 6.02 24.60
N CYS A 50 -5.49 4.98 24.52
CA CYS A 50 -5.72 3.72 25.23
C CYS A 50 -5.30 3.84 26.70
N GLY A 51 -6.07 3.28 27.63
CA GLY A 51 -5.69 3.16 29.03
C GLY A 51 -4.71 2.01 29.25
N LEU A 52 -3.56 2.26 29.86
CA LEU A 52 -2.56 1.22 30.11
C LEU A 52 -2.77 0.54 31.48
N VAL A 53 -2.78 -0.80 31.50
CA VAL A 53 -2.91 -1.61 32.71
C VAL A 53 -1.85 -2.72 32.73
N PRO A 54 -0.98 -2.80 33.75
CA PRO A 54 -0.76 -1.81 34.81
C PRO A 54 0.08 -0.61 34.34
N PRO A 55 -0.08 0.61 34.91
CA PRO A 55 0.55 1.83 34.40
C PRO A 55 2.08 1.82 34.34
N PHE A 56 2.76 1.05 35.21
CA PHE A 56 4.23 0.98 35.25
C PHE A 56 4.85 0.29 34.03
N THR A 57 4.03 -0.32 33.16
CA THR A 57 4.48 -1.04 31.95
C THR A 57 4.69 -0.12 30.75
N ALA A 58 4.62 1.20 30.94
CA ALA A 58 4.75 2.18 29.86
C ALA A 58 6.04 2.04 29.04
N ASN A 59 7.13 1.57 29.66
CA ASN A 59 8.44 1.40 29.01
C ASN A 59 8.60 0.06 28.26
N VAL A 60 7.60 -0.83 28.30
CA VAL A 60 7.61 -2.07 27.51
C VAL A 60 7.61 -1.70 26.03
N THR A 61 8.57 -2.24 25.29
CA THR A 61 8.71 -2.02 23.84
C THR A 61 8.12 -3.21 23.10
N VAL A 62 7.29 -2.95 22.10
CA VAL A 62 6.75 -3.95 21.17
C VAL A 62 7.47 -3.81 19.83
N THR A 63 7.75 -4.95 19.19
CA THR A 63 8.54 -5.02 17.95
C THR A 63 7.73 -5.52 16.77
N SER A 64 6.51 -6.02 17.02
CA SER A 64 5.59 -6.49 16.00
C SER A 64 4.14 -6.28 16.45
N LEU A 65 3.21 -6.40 15.49
CA LEU A 65 1.77 -6.40 15.70
C LEU A 65 1.23 -7.73 15.20
N ALA A 66 0.18 -8.25 15.84
CA ALA A 66 -0.53 -9.44 15.39
C ALA A 66 -2.03 -9.23 15.58
N ASP A 67 -2.85 -9.52 14.56
CA ASP A 67 -4.32 -9.46 14.62
C ASP A 67 -4.99 -10.84 14.66
N ASP A 68 -4.20 -11.92 14.56
CA ASP A 68 -4.60 -13.31 14.75
C ASP A 68 -3.68 -13.95 15.81
N VAL A 69 -4.25 -14.74 16.72
CA VAL A 69 -3.50 -15.53 17.71
C VAL A 69 -2.42 -16.37 17.03
N ARG A 70 -2.69 -16.90 15.84
CA ARG A 70 -1.75 -17.73 15.06
C ARG A 70 -0.53 -16.95 14.56
N SER A 71 -0.66 -15.64 14.35
CA SER A 71 0.42 -14.76 13.88
C SER A 71 1.21 -14.13 15.02
N VAL A 72 0.80 -14.33 16.28
CA VAL A 72 1.54 -13.87 17.46
C VAL A 72 2.93 -14.51 17.50
N ALA A 73 3.93 -13.66 17.65
CA ALA A 73 5.31 -14.02 17.91
C ALA A 73 5.83 -13.26 19.14
N PRO A 74 6.92 -13.74 19.78
CA PRO A 74 7.56 -13.02 20.88
C PRO A 74 7.84 -11.55 20.54
N GLY A 75 7.41 -10.63 21.40
CA GLY A 75 7.54 -9.19 21.18
C GLY A 75 6.35 -8.51 20.49
N ALA A 76 5.31 -9.27 20.14
CA ALA A 76 4.11 -8.74 19.50
C ALA A 76 3.19 -8.00 20.48
N LEU A 77 2.58 -6.92 20.00
CA LEU A 77 1.31 -6.43 20.52
C LEU A 77 0.16 -7.14 19.80
N PHE A 78 -0.68 -7.86 20.55
CA PHE A 78 -1.86 -8.51 20.00
C PHE A 78 -3.03 -7.50 19.89
N VAL A 79 -3.56 -7.31 18.68
CA VAL A 79 -4.65 -6.39 18.35
C VAL A 79 -5.76 -7.13 17.60
N PRO A 80 -6.62 -7.87 18.32
CA PRO A 80 -7.71 -8.64 17.71
C PRO A 80 -8.71 -7.73 16.97
N ARG A 81 -9.09 -8.09 15.74
CA ARG A 81 -10.06 -7.33 14.93
C ARG A 81 -11.49 -7.86 14.97
N ASP A 82 -11.67 -9.18 14.94
CA ASP A 82 -13.00 -9.81 14.81
C ASP A 82 -13.61 -10.13 16.19
N GLY A 83 -13.67 -9.11 17.05
CA GLY A 83 -14.09 -9.27 18.44
C GLY A 83 -12.98 -9.81 19.34
N VAL A 84 -13.18 -9.67 20.64
CA VAL A 84 -12.20 -10.05 21.65
C VAL A 84 -12.84 -11.07 22.58
N ASP A 85 -12.09 -12.13 22.88
CA ASP A 85 -12.44 -13.15 23.87
C ASP A 85 -11.24 -13.34 24.82
N ALA A 86 -11.51 -13.64 26.09
CA ALA A 86 -10.49 -13.81 27.11
C ALA A 86 -9.54 -14.96 26.76
N ASN A 87 -10.08 -16.03 26.16
CA ASN A 87 -9.30 -17.17 25.68
C ASN A 87 -8.31 -16.77 24.57
N MET A 88 -8.66 -15.81 23.70
CA MET A 88 -7.74 -15.31 22.68
C MET A 88 -6.56 -14.56 23.30
N ILE A 89 -6.80 -13.78 24.36
CA ILE A 89 -5.74 -13.06 25.08
C ILE A 89 -4.82 -14.05 25.82
N GLU A 90 -5.39 -15.07 26.45
CA GLU A 90 -4.62 -16.14 27.11
C GLU A 90 -3.74 -16.89 26.10
N GLN A 91 -4.29 -17.31 24.95
CA GLN A 91 -3.50 -17.96 23.90
C GLN A 91 -2.43 -17.04 23.29
N ALA A 92 -2.72 -15.74 23.15
CA ALA A 92 -1.72 -14.77 22.70
C ALA A 92 -0.58 -14.63 23.71
N GLN A 93 -0.89 -14.61 25.01
CA GLN A 93 0.09 -14.64 26.09
C GLN A 93 0.95 -15.91 26.02
N GLU A 94 0.34 -17.09 25.89
CA GLU A 94 1.06 -18.38 25.76
C GLU A 94 2.02 -18.40 24.57
N ARG A 95 1.68 -17.70 23.48
CA ARG A 95 2.52 -17.55 22.30
C ARG A 95 3.59 -16.46 22.42
N GLY A 96 3.64 -15.75 23.54
CA GLY A 96 4.68 -14.76 23.86
C GLY A 96 4.33 -13.33 23.46
N ALA A 97 3.05 -12.98 23.31
CA ALA A 97 2.65 -11.58 23.19
C ALA A 97 3.16 -10.77 24.39
N TYR A 98 3.69 -9.58 24.13
CA TYR A 98 4.19 -8.69 25.17
C TYR A 98 3.11 -7.78 25.74
N ALA A 99 2.02 -7.61 25.01
CA ALA A 99 0.84 -6.89 25.42
C ALA A 99 -0.34 -7.26 24.53
N ALA A 100 -1.54 -6.88 24.95
CA ALA A 100 -2.73 -6.99 24.10
C ALA A 100 -3.61 -5.73 24.19
N VAL A 101 -4.31 -5.42 23.09
CA VAL A 101 -5.37 -4.41 23.06
C VAL A 101 -6.70 -5.09 23.35
N ILE A 102 -7.47 -4.52 24.27
CA ILE A 102 -8.80 -5.00 24.63
C ILE A 102 -9.80 -3.85 24.68
N PRO A 103 -11.07 -4.08 24.30
CA PRO A 103 -12.11 -3.07 24.47
C PRO A 103 -12.37 -2.83 25.98
N PRO A 104 -12.85 -1.64 26.37
CA PRO A 104 -13.14 -1.31 27.77
C PRO A 104 -14.08 -2.30 28.48
N THR A 105 -15.00 -2.91 27.74
CA THR A 105 -15.98 -3.90 28.24
C THR A 105 -15.32 -5.19 28.73
N MET A 106 -14.12 -5.52 28.25
CA MET A 106 -13.42 -6.77 28.57
C MET A 106 -12.40 -6.66 29.69
N ARG A 107 -12.18 -5.46 30.22
CA ARG A 107 -11.18 -5.20 31.26
C ARG A 107 -11.29 -6.14 32.46
N ALA A 108 -12.51 -6.46 32.91
CA ALA A 108 -12.72 -7.36 34.05
C ALA A 108 -12.45 -8.83 33.70
N ALA A 109 -12.84 -9.26 32.49
CA ALA A 109 -12.66 -10.63 32.03
C ALA A 109 -11.18 -10.99 31.80
N CYS A 110 -10.39 -10.02 31.35
CA CYS A 110 -8.94 -10.18 31.12
C CYS A 110 -8.08 -9.77 32.34
N ALA A 111 -8.68 -9.55 33.51
CA ALA A 111 -7.93 -9.06 34.69
C ALA A 111 -6.87 -10.05 35.22
N ALA A 112 -7.01 -11.34 34.88
CA ALA A 112 -6.08 -12.39 35.26
C ALA A 112 -4.87 -12.53 34.30
N CYS A 113 -4.86 -11.80 33.18
CA CYS A 113 -3.75 -11.85 32.24
C CYS A 113 -2.46 -11.30 32.88
N GLU A 114 -1.34 -11.96 32.62
CA GLU A 114 -0.03 -11.58 33.16
C GLU A 114 0.68 -10.55 32.26
N ILE A 115 0.22 -10.41 31.02
CA ILE A 115 0.72 -9.42 30.07
C ILE A 115 0.02 -8.07 30.24
N PRO A 116 0.72 -6.95 29.99
CA PRO A 116 0.13 -5.62 29.91
C PRO A 116 -1.07 -5.54 28.94
N LEU A 117 -2.09 -4.78 29.34
CA LEU A 117 -3.31 -4.56 28.57
C LEU A 117 -3.45 -3.08 28.21
N LEU A 118 -3.65 -2.81 26.92
CA LEU A 118 -4.08 -1.52 26.39
C LEU A 118 -5.60 -1.53 26.26
N VAL A 119 -6.27 -0.82 27.15
CA VAL A 119 -7.74 -0.76 27.22
C VAL A 119 -8.23 0.40 26.34
N GLY A 120 -8.85 0.08 25.22
CA GLY A 120 -9.40 1.07 24.29
C GLY A 120 -9.88 0.42 23.00
N ASP A 121 -10.66 1.18 22.24
CA ASP A 121 -11.20 0.75 20.95
C ASP A 121 -10.37 1.43 19.85
N LEU A 122 -9.45 0.67 19.25
CA LEU A 122 -8.67 1.16 18.11
C LEU A 122 -9.48 0.99 16.83
N ASP A 123 -9.72 2.09 16.11
CA ASP A 123 -10.31 2.01 14.78
C ASP A 123 -9.27 1.61 13.71
N ASP A 124 -9.75 1.26 12.51
CA ASP A 124 -8.88 0.87 11.39
C ASP A 124 -7.85 1.95 11.02
N ARG A 125 -8.19 3.24 11.20
CA ARG A 125 -7.27 4.35 10.89
C ARG A 125 -6.14 4.41 11.91
N GLN A 126 -6.45 4.26 13.19
CA GLN A 126 -5.46 4.21 14.26
C GLN A 126 -4.57 2.99 14.10
N LEU A 127 -5.15 1.81 13.85
CA LEU A 127 -4.37 0.59 13.61
C LEU A 127 -3.48 0.72 12.36
N GLY A 128 -4.01 1.30 11.28
CA GLY A 128 -3.24 1.60 10.07
C GLY A 128 -2.06 2.54 10.33
N ALA A 129 -2.27 3.58 11.15
CA ALA A 129 -1.20 4.50 11.56
C ALA A 129 -0.14 3.80 12.44
N ILE A 130 -0.55 2.98 13.42
CA ILE A 130 0.38 2.22 14.27
C ILE A 130 1.20 1.26 13.41
N ALA A 131 0.55 0.54 12.48
CA ALA A 131 1.22 -0.40 11.61
C ALA A 131 2.19 0.29 10.63
N ALA A 132 1.79 1.43 10.06
CA ALA A 132 2.68 2.26 9.23
C ALA A 132 3.87 2.79 10.03
N ASP A 133 3.66 3.34 11.23
CA ASP A 133 4.73 3.81 12.12
C ASP A 133 5.72 2.68 12.45
N MET A 134 5.22 1.48 12.75
CA MET A 134 6.05 0.32 13.05
C MET A 134 6.86 -0.15 11.85
N ALA A 135 6.27 -0.12 10.65
CA ALA A 135 6.90 -0.53 9.41
C ALA A 135 7.80 0.56 8.80
N GLY A 136 7.92 1.75 9.41
CA GLY A 136 8.73 2.85 8.89
C GLY A 136 8.08 3.61 7.72
N SER A 137 6.75 3.56 7.61
CA SER A 137 5.94 4.24 6.59
C SER A 137 6.32 3.86 5.15
N PRO A 138 6.23 2.57 4.76
CA PRO A 138 6.74 2.10 3.46
C PRO A 138 6.06 2.76 2.26
N SER A 139 4.77 3.12 2.38
CA SER A 139 4.01 3.85 1.35
C SER A 139 4.55 5.25 1.04
N SER A 140 5.38 5.84 1.92
CA SER A 140 6.02 7.14 1.65
C SER A 140 7.25 7.04 0.74
N MET A 141 7.81 5.84 0.60
CA MET A 141 9.00 5.57 -0.23
C MET A 141 8.67 4.89 -1.56
N LEU A 142 7.46 4.34 -1.67
CA LEU A 142 6.96 3.62 -2.84
C LEU A 142 5.91 4.46 -3.56
N ALA A 143 5.92 4.47 -4.90
CA ALA A 143 4.78 4.99 -5.66
C ALA A 143 3.65 3.94 -5.68
N VAL A 144 2.54 4.21 -4.99
CA VAL A 144 1.41 3.28 -4.88
C VAL A 144 0.37 3.58 -5.96
N PHE A 145 0.24 2.64 -6.89
CA PHE A 145 -0.78 2.63 -7.93
C PHE A 145 -1.90 1.69 -7.49
N ALA A 146 -3.13 2.16 -7.48
CA ALA A 146 -4.30 1.34 -7.18
C ALA A 146 -5.21 1.29 -8.41
N VAL A 147 -5.75 0.11 -8.70
CA VAL A 147 -6.68 -0.09 -9.82
C VAL A 147 -8.01 -0.58 -9.27
N THR A 148 -9.11 0.07 -9.65
CA THR A 148 -10.47 -0.32 -9.29
C THR A 148 -11.40 -0.31 -10.51
N GLY A 149 -12.53 -0.99 -10.41
CA GLY A 149 -13.49 -1.17 -11.49
C GLY A 149 -14.73 -1.94 -11.05
N GLY A 150 -15.68 -2.12 -11.96
CA GLY A 150 -16.90 -2.89 -11.70
C GLY A 150 -16.75 -4.39 -11.90
N ASP A 151 -15.65 -4.84 -12.49
CA ASP A 151 -15.37 -6.24 -12.80
C ASP A 151 -13.99 -6.64 -12.27
N ALA A 152 -13.92 -7.71 -11.48
CA ALA A 152 -12.70 -8.15 -10.83
C ALA A 152 -11.66 -8.64 -11.85
N ASP A 153 -12.06 -9.42 -12.86
CA ASP A 153 -11.16 -9.90 -13.89
C ASP A 153 -10.52 -8.75 -14.68
N ALA A 154 -11.30 -7.72 -15.00
CA ALA A 154 -10.79 -6.49 -15.59
C ALA A 154 -9.79 -5.76 -14.67
N ILE A 155 -10.02 -5.70 -13.34
CA ILE A 155 -9.07 -5.11 -12.38
C ILE A 155 -7.73 -5.86 -12.43
N HIS A 156 -7.73 -7.19 -12.28
CA HIS A 156 -6.52 -8.01 -12.32
C HIS A 156 -5.76 -7.88 -13.66
N ALA A 157 -6.50 -7.85 -14.78
CA ALA A 157 -5.91 -7.64 -16.10
C ALA A 157 -5.29 -6.24 -16.25
N ASN A 158 -5.95 -5.20 -15.73
CA ASN A 158 -5.45 -3.83 -15.72
C ASN A 158 -4.20 -3.68 -14.84
N VAL A 159 -4.18 -4.27 -13.64
CA VAL A 159 -3.00 -4.28 -12.74
C VAL A 159 -1.77 -4.85 -13.44
N ARG A 160 -1.92 -6.03 -14.08
CA ARG A 160 -0.83 -6.65 -14.86
C ARG A 160 -0.38 -5.77 -16.03
N ARG A 161 -1.30 -5.05 -16.68
CA ARG A 161 -0.98 -4.15 -17.79
C ARG A 161 -0.18 -2.93 -17.33
N VAL A 162 -0.57 -2.32 -16.21
CA VAL A 162 0.14 -1.19 -15.59
C VAL A 162 1.55 -1.62 -15.18
N ALA A 163 1.66 -2.76 -14.48
CA ALA A 163 2.94 -3.28 -14.01
C ALA A 163 3.92 -3.55 -15.18
N ARG A 164 3.45 -4.22 -16.24
CA ARG A 164 4.27 -4.44 -17.45
C ARG A 164 4.73 -3.14 -18.09
N LEU A 165 3.86 -2.13 -18.18
CA LEU A 165 4.24 -0.84 -18.77
C LEU A 165 5.31 -0.12 -17.96
N LEU A 166 5.15 -0.06 -16.63
CA LEU A 166 6.15 0.54 -15.75
C LEU A 166 7.48 -0.22 -15.79
N HIS A 167 7.44 -1.54 -15.86
CA HIS A 167 8.62 -2.38 -16.02
C HIS A 167 9.34 -2.13 -17.36
N MET A 168 8.61 -2.04 -18.48
CA MET A 168 9.19 -1.67 -19.79
C MET A 168 9.84 -0.27 -19.79
N LEU A 169 9.35 0.63 -18.94
CA LEU A 169 9.94 1.95 -18.73
C LEU A 169 11.18 1.93 -17.81
N GLY A 170 11.59 0.74 -17.35
CA GLY A 170 12.76 0.53 -16.49
C GLY A 170 12.49 0.83 -15.02
N ASN A 171 11.24 0.82 -14.57
CA ASN A 171 10.93 0.98 -13.14
C ASN A 171 10.91 -0.40 -12.46
N PRO A 172 11.58 -0.56 -11.31
CA PRO A 172 11.42 -1.73 -10.46
C PRO A 172 10.03 -1.69 -9.82
N VAL A 173 9.23 -2.73 -10.04
CA VAL A 173 7.80 -2.75 -9.75
C VAL A 173 7.43 -4.00 -8.97
N SER A 174 6.56 -3.83 -7.98
CA SER A 174 5.87 -4.92 -7.30
C SER A 174 4.38 -4.88 -7.60
N VAL A 175 3.72 -6.03 -7.47
CA VAL A 175 2.28 -6.22 -7.69
C VAL A 175 1.70 -6.92 -6.46
N ILE A 176 0.64 -6.34 -5.91
CA ILE A 176 -0.20 -6.97 -4.87
C ILE A 176 -1.56 -7.27 -5.49
N ASP A 177 -1.78 -8.55 -5.74
CA ASP A 177 -2.95 -9.07 -6.46
C ASP A 177 -3.22 -10.51 -5.99
N ALA A 178 -4.46 -10.84 -5.61
CA ALA A 178 -4.86 -12.20 -5.25
C ALA A 178 -4.60 -13.23 -6.38
N ALA A 179 -4.59 -12.79 -7.64
CA ALA A 179 -4.25 -13.61 -8.80
C ALA A 179 -2.75 -13.94 -8.90
N GLY A 180 -1.89 -13.29 -8.11
CA GLY A 180 -0.47 -13.62 -7.99
C GLY A 180 0.40 -12.42 -7.71
N SER A 181 0.78 -12.26 -6.44
CA SER A 181 1.67 -11.18 -6.00
C SER A 181 3.14 -11.43 -6.25
N GLN A 182 3.84 -10.36 -6.59
CA GLN A 182 5.26 -10.39 -6.92
C GLN A 182 5.93 -9.13 -6.41
N SER A 183 7.14 -9.27 -5.87
CA SER A 183 8.04 -8.16 -5.63
C SER A 183 9.22 -8.31 -6.58
N LEU A 184 9.31 -7.42 -7.56
CA LEU A 184 10.23 -7.56 -8.68
C LEU A 184 10.06 -8.93 -9.38
N GLU A 185 11.06 -9.81 -9.29
CA GLU A 185 11.05 -11.16 -9.86
C GLU A 185 10.63 -12.24 -8.86
N ARG A 186 10.52 -11.90 -7.58
CA ARG A 186 10.19 -12.84 -6.49
C ARG A 186 8.68 -12.92 -6.30
N ARG A 187 8.12 -14.13 -6.22
CA ARG A 187 6.72 -14.30 -5.80
C ARG A 187 6.57 -14.07 -4.31
N LEU A 188 5.52 -13.34 -3.93
CA LEU A 188 5.11 -13.17 -2.54
C LEU A 188 4.08 -14.24 -2.20
N GLN A 189 4.31 -14.95 -1.09
CA GLN A 189 3.32 -15.88 -0.53
C GLN A 189 2.54 -15.11 0.52
N LEU A 190 1.33 -14.67 0.15
CA LEU A 190 0.45 -13.88 0.99
C LEU A 190 -0.89 -14.62 1.15
N ASP A 191 -1.47 -14.54 2.34
CA ASP A 191 -2.74 -15.18 2.67
C ASP A 191 -3.89 -14.20 2.44
N TYR A 192 -4.62 -14.42 1.35
CA TYR A 192 -5.71 -13.55 0.90
C TYR A 192 -7.05 -13.86 1.60
N PRO A 193 -7.93 -12.86 1.81
CA PRO A 193 -7.73 -11.43 1.54
C PRO A 193 -6.88 -10.74 2.63
N LEU A 194 -6.07 -9.77 2.20
CA LEU A 194 -5.10 -9.10 3.06
C LEU A 194 -5.77 -8.13 4.05
N GLY A 195 -5.28 -8.11 5.28
CA GLY A 195 -5.59 -7.14 6.31
C GLY A 195 -4.63 -5.95 6.37
N ILE A 196 -4.84 -5.06 7.35
CA ILE A 196 -4.01 -3.87 7.56
C ILE A 196 -2.54 -4.24 7.80
N LEU A 197 -2.31 -5.23 8.68
CA LEU A 197 -0.96 -5.67 9.04
C LEU A 197 -0.26 -6.36 7.85
N ASP A 198 -0.99 -7.19 7.10
CA ASP A 198 -0.48 -7.87 5.91
C ASP A 198 -0.05 -6.88 4.83
N VAL A 199 -0.85 -5.82 4.62
CA VAL A 199 -0.55 -4.76 3.66
C VAL A 199 0.73 -4.03 4.04
N GLN A 200 0.86 -3.56 5.28
CA GLN A 200 2.05 -2.82 5.72
C GLN A 200 3.30 -3.71 5.62
N ARG A 201 3.18 -5.00 5.99
CA ARG A 201 4.24 -5.98 5.82
C ARG A 201 4.62 -6.19 4.35
N ALA A 202 3.64 -6.37 3.47
CA ALA A 202 3.87 -6.58 2.04
C ALA A 202 4.55 -5.36 1.40
N LEU A 203 4.13 -4.14 1.76
CA LEU A 203 4.76 -2.90 1.30
C LEU A 203 6.20 -2.76 1.83
N ALA A 204 6.44 -3.08 3.10
CA ALA A 204 7.79 -3.07 3.67
C ALA A 204 8.72 -4.05 2.92
N VAL A 205 8.26 -5.27 2.62
CA VAL A 205 9.02 -6.23 1.80
C VAL A 205 9.29 -5.69 0.41
N CYS A 206 8.30 -5.06 -0.24
CA CYS A 206 8.51 -4.46 -1.57
C CYS A 206 9.55 -3.33 -1.52
N GLN A 207 9.52 -2.51 -0.48
CA GLN A 207 10.49 -1.44 -0.26
C GLN A 207 11.90 -2.00 -0.01
N GLU A 208 12.03 -3.03 0.83
CA GLU A 208 13.29 -3.71 1.13
C GLU A 208 13.91 -4.37 -0.11
N ASP A 209 13.08 -4.97 -0.97
CA ASP A 209 13.51 -5.53 -2.25
C ASP A 209 13.96 -4.44 -3.25
N GLY A 210 13.70 -3.15 -2.97
CA GLY A 210 14.11 -2.03 -3.81
C GLY A 210 13.11 -1.67 -4.91
N ALA A 211 11.84 -2.05 -4.76
CA ALA A 211 10.79 -1.59 -5.65
C ALA A 211 10.65 -0.06 -5.60
N ALA A 212 10.37 0.55 -6.75
CA ALA A 212 10.07 1.98 -6.85
C ALA A 212 8.56 2.24 -6.86
N ALA A 213 7.77 1.25 -7.28
CA ALA A 213 6.32 1.35 -7.36
C ALA A 213 5.67 0.01 -6.99
N VAL A 214 4.47 0.10 -6.40
CA VAL A 214 3.62 -1.05 -6.12
C VAL A 214 2.27 -0.84 -6.79
N ILE A 215 1.81 -1.80 -7.58
CA ILE A 215 0.46 -1.78 -8.16
C ILE A 215 -0.42 -2.73 -7.35
N VAL A 216 -1.56 -2.25 -6.89
CA VAL A 216 -2.52 -3.03 -6.09
C VAL A 216 -3.87 -3.19 -6.79
N ALA A 217 -4.45 -4.39 -6.71
CA ALA A 217 -5.79 -4.72 -7.19
C ALA A 217 -6.85 -4.39 -6.12
N LEU A 218 -7.74 -3.44 -6.37
CA LEU A 218 -8.78 -3.04 -5.41
C LEU A 218 -10.07 -3.86 -5.57
N ASP A 219 -10.04 -5.10 -5.08
CA ASP A 219 -11.17 -6.03 -5.02
C ASP A 219 -11.22 -6.78 -3.69
N GLU A 220 -12.33 -7.49 -3.45
CA GLU A 220 -12.59 -8.22 -2.21
C GLU A 220 -11.73 -9.49 -2.07
N ALA A 221 -11.23 -10.03 -3.19
CA ALA A 221 -10.34 -11.18 -3.17
C ALA A 221 -8.95 -10.78 -2.67
N THR A 222 -8.52 -9.56 -2.98
CA THR A 222 -7.21 -9.02 -2.63
C THR A 222 -7.21 -8.37 -1.24
N PHE A 223 -8.23 -7.57 -0.91
CA PHE A 223 -8.25 -6.78 0.32
C PHE A 223 -9.52 -6.93 1.14
N ARG A 224 -9.35 -7.00 2.47
CA ARG A 224 -10.45 -6.80 3.43
C ARG A 224 -10.86 -5.33 3.47
N SER A 225 -12.04 -5.07 4.03
CA SER A 225 -12.48 -3.70 4.37
C SER A 225 -11.42 -3.03 5.25
N GLY A 226 -11.12 -1.77 4.98
CA GLY A 226 -10.12 -0.99 5.73
C GLY A 226 -8.66 -1.43 5.58
N ALA A 227 -8.34 -2.45 4.78
CA ALA A 227 -6.98 -3.03 4.71
C ALA A 227 -5.87 -2.06 4.28
N LEU A 228 -6.21 -1.01 3.52
CA LEU A 228 -5.25 0.00 3.08
C LEU A 228 -5.20 1.22 4.02
N SER A 229 -5.73 1.10 5.24
CA SER A 229 -5.61 2.16 6.26
C SER A 229 -4.14 2.46 6.56
N GLY A 230 -3.77 3.74 6.50
CA GLY A 230 -2.38 4.18 6.62
C GLY A 230 -1.55 4.04 5.33
N VAL A 231 -2.18 3.72 4.19
CA VAL A 231 -1.52 3.71 2.88
C VAL A 231 -1.94 4.96 2.10
N ASN A 232 -0.95 5.72 1.63
CA ASN A 232 -1.17 6.81 0.68
C ASN A 232 -1.16 6.24 -0.73
N VAL A 233 -2.20 6.54 -1.52
CA VAL A 233 -2.28 6.15 -2.93
C VAL A 233 -1.92 7.36 -3.81
N ASP A 234 -0.91 7.21 -4.66
CA ASP A 234 -0.47 8.26 -5.58
C ASP A 234 -1.34 8.32 -6.83
N VAL A 235 -1.71 7.17 -7.38
CA VAL A 235 -2.52 7.07 -8.60
C VAL A 235 -3.62 6.05 -8.41
N LEU A 236 -4.86 6.50 -8.54
CA LEU A 236 -6.05 5.65 -8.55
C LEU A 236 -6.61 5.56 -9.97
N GLY A 237 -6.44 4.41 -10.60
CA GLY A 237 -7.01 4.09 -11.91
C GLY A 237 -8.41 3.51 -11.75
N VAL A 238 -9.37 4.09 -12.47
CA VAL A 238 -10.74 3.55 -12.55
C VAL A 238 -10.98 3.07 -13.98
N ASP A 239 -11.46 1.83 -14.13
CA ASP A 239 -11.86 1.34 -15.44
C ASP A 239 -13.03 2.16 -15.99
N GLY A 240 -12.76 2.92 -17.05
CA GLY A 240 -13.71 3.89 -17.61
C GLY A 240 -13.01 5.01 -18.37
N MET A 241 -13.78 5.95 -18.90
CA MET A 241 -13.25 7.19 -19.46
C MET A 241 -12.99 8.19 -18.34
N ASP A 242 -11.95 9.01 -18.50
CA ASP A 242 -11.59 10.05 -17.53
C ASP A 242 -12.70 11.10 -17.36
N SER A 243 -13.46 11.33 -18.42
CA SER A 243 -14.62 12.22 -18.47
C SER A 243 -15.90 11.61 -17.88
N ASP A 244 -15.89 10.34 -17.46
CA ASP A 244 -17.09 9.71 -16.86
C ASP A 244 -17.36 10.34 -15.49
N PRO A 245 -18.53 10.95 -15.26
CA PRO A 245 -18.85 11.57 -13.98
C PRO A 245 -18.83 10.58 -12.81
N ARG A 246 -19.10 9.30 -13.06
CA ARG A 246 -19.13 8.24 -12.03
C ARG A 246 -17.73 7.89 -11.51
N LYS A 247 -16.66 8.31 -12.19
CA LYS A 247 -15.26 8.05 -11.79
C LYS A 247 -14.98 8.51 -10.36
N HIS A 248 -15.46 9.70 -10.00
CA HIS A 248 -15.28 10.26 -8.65
C HIS A 248 -16.04 9.46 -7.59
N ASP A 249 -17.24 8.99 -7.90
CA ASP A 249 -18.04 8.18 -6.99
C ASP A 249 -17.41 6.81 -6.78
N LEU A 250 -16.93 6.17 -7.85
CA LEU A 250 -16.20 4.89 -7.78
C LEU A 250 -14.90 5.03 -6.97
N GLY A 251 -14.12 6.09 -7.20
CA GLY A 251 -12.90 6.36 -6.45
C GLY A 251 -13.17 6.59 -4.96
N ARG A 252 -14.23 7.36 -4.63
CA ARG A 252 -14.65 7.59 -3.25
C ARG A 252 -15.18 6.33 -2.58
N ALA A 253 -15.95 5.51 -3.30
CA ALA A 253 -16.45 4.23 -2.80
C ALA A 253 -15.29 3.27 -2.49
N ALA A 254 -14.29 3.20 -3.37
CA ALA A 254 -13.08 2.41 -3.13
C ALA A 254 -12.29 2.92 -1.91
N CYS A 255 -12.10 4.23 -1.79
CA CYS A 255 -11.44 4.85 -0.63
C CYS A 255 -12.21 4.57 0.68
N GLY A 256 -13.54 4.72 0.67
CA GLY A 256 -14.38 4.42 1.83
C GLY A 256 -14.36 2.95 2.22
N ARG A 257 -14.29 2.04 1.25
CA ARG A 257 -14.26 0.59 1.47
C ARG A 257 -12.91 0.10 1.99
N TYR A 258 -11.82 0.48 1.34
CA TYR A 258 -10.50 -0.07 1.63
C TYR A 258 -9.66 0.80 2.57
N GLY A 259 -10.07 2.04 2.87
CA GLY A 259 -9.48 2.87 3.93
C GLY A 259 -8.21 3.63 3.57
N PHE A 260 -7.76 3.59 2.30
CA PHE A 260 -6.57 4.34 1.86
C PHE A 260 -6.78 5.85 1.86
N VAL A 261 -5.67 6.58 1.97
CA VAL A 261 -5.67 8.04 1.97
C VAL A 261 -5.64 8.56 0.53
N MET A 262 -6.64 9.37 0.18
CA MET A 262 -6.64 10.20 -1.02
C MET A 262 -6.41 11.66 -0.63
N ASP A 263 -5.25 12.21 -0.98
CA ASP A 263 -4.94 13.61 -0.72
C ASP A 263 -5.03 14.46 -2.01
N LYS A 264 -4.53 15.69 -1.97
CA LYS A 264 -4.53 16.59 -3.14
C LYS A 264 -3.49 16.17 -4.21
N GLN A 265 -2.58 15.28 -3.87
CA GLN A 265 -1.54 14.75 -4.74
C GLN A 265 -1.98 13.45 -5.42
N THR A 266 -2.96 12.73 -4.85
CA THR A 266 -3.56 11.56 -5.48
C THR A 266 -4.20 11.90 -6.84
N HIS A 267 -3.73 11.22 -7.88
CA HIS A 267 -4.28 11.33 -9.23
C HIS A 267 -5.39 10.30 -9.46
N LEU A 268 -6.64 10.75 -9.53
CA LEU A 268 -7.78 9.92 -9.94
C LEU A 268 -7.97 9.95 -11.47
N VAL A 269 -7.70 8.83 -12.13
CA VAL A 269 -7.52 8.77 -13.58
C VAL A 269 -8.39 7.70 -14.22
N GLY A 270 -9.03 8.05 -15.33
CA GLY A 270 -9.58 7.12 -16.30
C GLY A 270 -8.88 7.25 -17.66
N ARG A 271 -9.39 6.55 -18.67
CA ARG A 271 -8.85 6.60 -20.04
C ARG A 271 -9.10 7.97 -20.67
N THR A 272 -8.11 8.50 -21.37
CA THR A 272 -8.20 9.78 -22.08
C THR A 272 -8.10 9.57 -23.59
N ALA A 273 -8.54 10.54 -24.39
CA ALA A 273 -8.37 10.48 -25.84
C ALA A 273 -6.89 10.37 -26.25
N GLU A 274 -5.98 10.99 -25.47
CA GLU A 274 -4.54 10.92 -25.72
C GLU A 274 -3.95 9.53 -25.42
N SER A 275 -4.39 8.89 -24.33
CA SER A 275 -3.97 7.54 -23.99
C SER A 275 -4.55 6.51 -24.96
N ASP A 276 -5.81 6.69 -25.40
CA ASP A 276 -6.46 5.83 -26.40
C ASP A 276 -5.70 5.91 -27.75
N GLN A 277 -5.37 7.12 -28.22
CA GLN A 277 -4.60 7.30 -29.46
C GLN A 277 -3.22 6.62 -29.36
N THR A 278 -2.57 6.70 -28.20
CA THR A 278 -1.25 6.08 -28.01
C THR A 278 -1.35 4.57 -27.96
N ALA A 279 -2.39 4.02 -27.32
CA ALA A 279 -2.64 2.57 -27.28
C ALA A 279 -2.91 2.00 -28.68
N MET A 280 -3.70 2.69 -29.52
CA MET A 280 -4.04 2.24 -30.88
C MET A 280 -2.84 2.20 -31.84
N GLN A 281 -1.77 2.95 -31.55
CA GLN A 281 -0.58 2.99 -32.40
C GLN A 281 0.37 1.80 -32.17
N PHE A 282 0.26 1.14 -31.02
CA PHE A 282 1.11 0.02 -30.61
C PHE A 282 0.25 -1.11 -30.05
N PRO A 283 -0.62 -1.73 -30.88
CA PRO A 283 -1.34 -2.93 -30.47
C PRO A 283 -0.32 -4.03 -30.13
N VAL A 284 -0.59 -4.84 -29.10
CA VAL A 284 0.31 -5.96 -28.75
C VAL A 284 -0.06 -7.15 -29.62
N GLU A 285 0.93 -7.80 -30.22
CA GLU A 285 0.71 -8.96 -31.10
C GLU A 285 0.13 -10.15 -30.29
N GLY A 286 -0.95 -10.75 -30.81
CA GLY A 286 -1.66 -11.86 -30.17
C GLY A 286 -2.99 -11.50 -29.48
N ASP A 287 -3.31 -10.21 -29.31
CA ASP A 287 -4.56 -9.75 -28.69
C ASP A 287 -5.32 -8.77 -29.62
N GLU A 288 -6.28 -9.29 -30.39
CA GLU A 288 -7.03 -8.53 -31.42
C GLU A 288 -8.25 -7.78 -30.86
N GLY A 289 -8.46 -7.80 -29.54
CA GLY A 289 -9.66 -7.29 -28.89
C GLY A 289 -9.62 -5.80 -28.54
N MET A 290 -10.72 -5.08 -28.75
CA MET A 290 -10.91 -3.70 -28.26
C MET A 290 -10.71 -3.60 -26.73
N ALA A 291 -10.93 -4.68 -25.98
CA ALA A 291 -10.69 -4.72 -24.54
C ALA A 291 -9.20 -4.49 -24.18
N ASP A 292 -8.27 -5.02 -24.97
CA ASP A 292 -6.83 -4.84 -24.75
C ASP A 292 -6.35 -3.42 -24.99
N VAL A 293 -6.88 -2.79 -26.04
CA VAL A 293 -6.62 -1.38 -26.31
C VAL A 293 -7.10 -0.51 -25.16
N LYS A 294 -8.29 -0.81 -24.59
CA LYS A 294 -8.79 -0.10 -23.40
C LYS A 294 -7.86 -0.30 -22.19
N ARG A 295 -7.45 -1.53 -21.89
CA ARG A 295 -6.51 -1.81 -20.78
C ARG A 295 -5.17 -1.10 -20.96
N ALA A 296 -4.62 -1.12 -22.18
CA ALA A 296 -3.40 -0.41 -22.52
C ALA A 296 -3.55 1.10 -22.35
N SER A 297 -4.68 1.66 -22.79
CA SER A 297 -4.99 3.08 -22.61
C SER A 297 -5.09 3.47 -21.14
N LEU A 298 -5.73 2.67 -20.29
CA LEU A 298 -5.80 2.97 -18.86
C LEU A 298 -4.40 2.97 -18.24
N ALA A 299 -3.58 1.96 -18.55
CA ALA A 299 -2.20 1.89 -18.09
C ALA A 299 -1.37 3.12 -18.53
N ILE A 300 -1.49 3.54 -19.79
CA ILE A 300 -0.82 4.74 -20.30
C ILE A 300 -1.30 5.99 -19.54
N ALA A 301 -2.61 6.14 -19.33
CA ALA A 301 -3.17 7.29 -18.61
C ALA A 301 -2.64 7.38 -17.18
N MET A 302 -2.63 6.26 -16.45
CA MET A 302 -2.09 6.18 -15.08
C MET A 302 -0.60 6.55 -15.03
N VAL A 303 0.19 6.01 -15.96
CA VAL A 303 1.64 6.27 -16.03
C VAL A 303 1.93 7.73 -16.45
N MET A 304 1.11 8.32 -17.31
CA MET A 304 1.18 9.75 -17.65
C MET A 304 0.85 10.63 -16.44
N ALA A 305 -0.16 10.27 -15.65
CA ALA A 305 -0.53 11.00 -14.44
C ALA A 305 0.57 10.95 -13.37
N ALA A 306 1.28 9.82 -13.25
CA ALA A 306 2.49 9.71 -12.44
C ALA A 306 3.66 10.58 -12.95
N GLY A 307 3.53 11.21 -14.12
CA GLY A 307 4.47 12.18 -14.64
C GLY A 307 5.44 11.68 -15.70
N VAL A 308 5.25 10.47 -16.22
CA VAL A 308 6.08 9.96 -17.32
C VAL A 308 5.70 10.67 -18.62
N ARG A 309 6.71 11.17 -19.33
CA ARG A 309 6.51 11.87 -20.60
C ARG A 309 5.99 10.91 -21.67
N ARG A 310 4.99 11.36 -22.45
CA ARG A 310 4.42 10.60 -23.56
C ARG A 310 5.46 10.09 -24.57
N SER A 311 6.49 10.88 -24.86
CA SER A 311 7.57 10.45 -25.76
C SER A 311 8.30 9.20 -25.25
N ASN A 312 8.51 9.09 -23.94
CA ASN A 312 9.16 7.93 -23.32
C ASN A 312 8.26 6.70 -23.39
N ILE A 313 6.96 6.88 -23.12
CA ILE A 313 5.95 5.81 -23.23
C ILE A 313 5.90 5.27 -24.66
N ARG A 314 5.80 6.16 -25.65
CA ARG A 314 5.80 5.77 -27.07
C ARG A 314 7.07 5.03 -27.48
N ASN A 315 8.23 5.49 -27.01
CA ASN A 315 9.50 4.82 -27.32
C ASN A 315 9.56 3.42 -26.71
N ALA A 316 9.13 3.26 -25.45
CA ALA A 316 9.11 1.96 -24.78
C ALA A 316 8.14 0.99 -25.48
N LEU A 317 6.94 1.45 -25.82
CA LEU A 317 5.94 0.65 -26.55
C LEU A 317 6.44 0.24 -27.95
N ARG A 318 7.10 1.15 -28.67
CA ARG A 318 7.68 0.85 -29.98
C ARG A 318 8.75 -0.23 -29.88
N VAL A 319 9.70 -0.10 -28.95
CA VAL A 319 10.77 -1.09 -28.77
C VAL A 319 10.19 -2.46 -28.40
N SER A 320 9.20 -2.51 -27.52
CA SER A 320 8.54 -3.78 -27.16
C SER A 320 7.82 -4.42 -28.35
N HIS A 321 7.17 -3.62 -29.19
CA HIS A 321 6.49 -4.08 -30.40
C HIS A 321 7.48 -4.56 -31.47
N ASP A 322 8.63 -3.90 -31.60
CA ASP A 322 9.67 -4.32 -32.54
C ASP A 322 10.36 -5.63 -32.08
N LEU A 323 10.40 -5.91 -30.78
CA LEU A 323 10.96 -7.13 -30.20
C LEU A 323 9.99 -8.33 -30.21
N SER A 324 8.68 -8.09 -30.36
CA SER A 324 7.68 -9.16 -30.41
C SER A 324 7.50 -9.75 -31.82
N ARG A 325 8.03 -9.07 -32.85
CA ARG A 325 8.08 -9.49 -34.25
C ARG A 325 9.27 -10.37 -34.57
#